data_AF-A0A231NRE2-F1
#
_entry.id   AF-A0A231NRE2-F1
#
_cell.length_a   1.000
_cell.length_b   1.000
_cell.length_c   1.000
_cell.angle_alpha   90.00
_cell.angle_beta   90.00
_cell.angle_gamma   90.00
#
_symmetry.space_group_name_H-M   'P 1'
#
loop_
_entity.id
_entity.type
_entity.pdbx_description
1 polymer ?
#
loop_
_entity_poly.entity_id
_entity_poly.type
_entity_poly.pdbx_seq_one_letter_code
_entity_poly.pdbx_strand_id
1 'polypeptide(L)'
;MLKRIQNIKGIGKRVRDINKALNQEGFYLPWNDSQIELYFRSLKQEMTTVDWNDEEGNKIRLIFTPQIIKEDGYDTTINVIEVEYYTILQIVEQIRKQLHAQKQS
;
A
#
# COMPACT_ATOMS: atom_id res chain seq x y z
N MET A 1 11.70 10.85 -7.31
CA MET A 1 12.49 9.64 -6.93
C MET A 1 11.55 8.74 -6.15
N LEU A 2 11.47 7.43 -6.46
CA LEU A 2 10.65 6.49 -5.70
C LEU A 2 11.24 6.37 -4.29
N LYS A 3 10.48 6.71 -3.24
CA LYS A 3 10.91 6.48 -1.85
C LYS A 3 10.45 5.07 -1.45
N ARG A 4 11.39 4.21 -1.05
CA ARG A 4 11.11 2.91 -0.46
C ARG A 4 11.19 3.01 1.06
N ILE A 5 10.16 2.53 1.76
CA ILE A 5 10.08 2.63 3.22
C ILE A 5 10.51 1.28 3.81
N GLN A 6 11.74 1.20 4.33
CA GLN A 6 12.36 -0.09 4.71
C GLN A 6 12.06 -0.53 6.14
N ASN A 7 11.81 0.41 7.06
CA ASN A 7 11.54 0.15 8.49
C ASN A 7 10.26 -0.68 8.74
N ILE A 8 9.38 -0.79 7.74
CA ILE A 8 8.10 -1.50 7.83
C ILE A 8 8.21 -2.95 7.34
N LYS A 9 9.24 -3.29 6.54
CA LYS A 9 9.42 -4.64 5.97
C LYS A 9 9.60 -5.69 7.07
N GLY A 10 9.14 -6.92 6.79
CA GLY A 10 9.38 -8.07 7.67
C GLY A 10 8.15 -8.96 7.88
N ILE A 11 8.36 -10.04 8.63
CA ILE A 11 7.40 -11.10 8.87
C ILE A 11 6.50 -10.76 10.06
N GLY A 12 5.22 -11.14 9.99
CA GLY A 12 4.28 -11.08 11.11
C GLY A 12 3.98 -9.66 11.62
N LYS A 13 4.07 -8.66 10.76
CA LYS A 13 3.74 -7.27 11.10
C LYS A 13 2.23 -7.13 11.27
N ARG A 14 1.80 -6.50 12.36
CA ARG A 14 0.38 -6.14 12.52
C ARG A 14 0.05 -4.96 11.64
N VAL A 15 -1.10 -5.02 10.98
CA VAL A 15 -1.61 -3.95 10.13
C VAL A 15 -1.66 -2.60 10.88
N ARG A 16 -2.09 -2.60 12.14
CA ARG A 16 -2.12 -1.38 12.98
C ARG A 16 -0.74 -0.75 13.20
N ASP A 17 0.30 -1.56 13.35
CA ASP A 17 1.67 -1.09 13.63
C ASP A 17 2.28 -0.49 12.35
N ILE A 18 1.94 -1.07 11.19
CA ILE A 18 2.28 -0.54 9.87
C ILE A 18 1.64 0.84 9.67
N ASN A 19 0.34 0.98 9.96
CA ASN A 19 -0.36 2.26 9.87
C ASN A 19 0.33 3.32 10.76
N LYS A 20 0.64 2.98 12.01
CA LYS A 20 1.36 3.88 12.93
C LYS A 20 2.73 4.29 12.37
N ALA A 21 3.50 3.36 11.81
CA ALA A 21 4.81 3.65 11.23
C ALA A 21 4.72 4.55 10.00
N LEU A 22 3.72 4.35 9.14
CA LEU A 22 3.47 5.22 7.97
C LEU A 22 3.12 6.64 8.41
N ASN A 23 2.22 6.78 9.38
CA ASN A 23 1.86 8.10 9.92
C ASN A 23 3.06 8.83 10.53
N GLN A 24 4.01 8.12 11.16
CA GLN A 24 5.25 8.71 11.69
C GLN A 24 6.20 9.22 10.58
N GLU A 25 6.18 8.60 9.40
CA GLU A 25 6.93 9.03 8.22
C GLU A 25 6.24 10.20 7.48
N GLY A 26 5.13 10.71 8.01
CA GLY A 26 4.33 11.78 7.39
C GLY A 26 3.29 11.27 6.40
N PHE A 27 3.11 9.95 6.30
CA PHE A 27 2.12 9.34 5.42
C PHE A 27 0.83 9.09 6.17
N TYR A 28 -0.11 10.05 6.09
CA TYR A 28 -1.39 9.92 6.76
C TYR A 28 -2.29 8.94 6.00
N LEU A 29 -2.43 7.73 6.54
CA LEU A 29 -3.38 6.75 6.04
C LEU A 29 -4.59 6.70 6.97
N PRO A 30 -5.73 7.30 6.58
CA PRO A 30 -6.96 7.16 7.35
C PRO A 30 -7.42 5.70 7.27
N TRP A 31 -7.04 4.91 8.26
CA TRP A 31 -7.45 3.50 8.39
C TRP A 31 -8.87 3.42 8.93
N ASN A 32 -9.83 3.78 8.07
CA ASN A 32 -11.26 3.72 8.34
C ASN A 32 -11.88 2.42 7.81
N ASP A 33 -13.14 2.16 8.16
CA ASP A 33 -13.86 0.93 7.81
C ASP A 33 -13.86 0.65 6.30
N SER A 34 -13.95 1.68 5.46
CA SER A 34 -13.89 1.53 4.00
C SER A 34 -12.52 1.07 3.51
N GLN A 35 -11.43 1.55 4.12
CA GLN A 35 -10.07 1.12 3.78
C GLN A 35 -9.76 -0.28 4.30
N ILE A 36 -10.29 -0.62 5.47
CA ILE A 36 -10.25 -1.98 6.02
C ILE A 36 -10.97 -2.95 5.08
N GLU A 37 -12.15 -2.58 4.61
CA GLU A 37 -12.92 -3.38 3.65
C GLU A 37 -12.19 -3.56 2.32
N LEU A 38 -11.62 -2.48 1.74
CA LEU A 38 -10.79 -2.54 0.54
C LEU A 38 -9.59 -3.46 0.72
N TYR A 39 -8.94 -3.39 1.88
CA TYR A 39 -7.83 -4.26 2.24
C TYR A 39 -8.26 -5.74 2.25
N PHE A 40 -9.37 -6.08 2.93
CA PHE A 40 -9.86 -7.46 2.96
C PHE A 40 -10.28 -8.00 1.59
N ARG A 41 -10.95 -7.17 0.78
CA ARG A 41 -11.34 -7.54 -0.59
C ARG A 41 -10.15 -7.81 -1.50
N SER A 42 -8.99 -7.22 -1.19
CA SER A 42 -7.78 -7.34 -2.00
C SER A 42 -6.93 -8.56 -1.63
N LEU A 43 -7.25 -9.28 -0.54
CA LEU A 43 -6.45 -10.39 -0.05
C LEU A 43 -6.41 -11.56 -1.05
N LYS A 44 -5.20 -11.86 -1.52
CA LYS A 44 -4.88 -13.05 -2.29
C LYS A 44 -4.07 -14.03 -1.43
N GLN A 45 -4.20 -15.33 -1.71
CA GLN A 45 -3.54 -16.38 -0.92
C GLN A 45 -2.00 -16.32 -0.99
N GLU A 46 -1.42 -15.85 -2.11
CA GLU A 46 0.03 -15.86 -2.33
C GLU A 46 0.68 -14.50 -2.12
N MET A 47 0.22 -13.47 -2.83
CA MET A 47 0.78 -12.12 -2.74
C MET A 47 -0.30 -11.09 -3.02
N THR A 48 -0.42 -10.11 -2.13
CA THR A 48 -1.40 -9.04 -2.18
C THR A 48 -0.70 -7.70 -2.39
N THR A 49 -1.29 -6.88 -3.26
CA THR A 49 -0.88 -5.49 -3.48
C THR A 49 -2.07 -4.60 -3.17
N VAL A 50 -1.89 -3.65 -2.28
CA VAL A 50 -2.90 -2.63 -1.97
C VAL A 50 -2.30 -1.26 -2.19
N ASP A 51 -3.06 -0.42 -2.89
CA ASP A 51 -2.72 0.97 -3.20
C ASP A 51 -3.65 1.88 -2.38
N TRP A 52 -3.06 2.82 -1.64
CA TRP A 52 -3.78 3.89 -0.94
C TRP A 52 -3.36 5.23 -1.49
N ASN A 53 -4.31 6.15 -1.57
CA ASN A 53 -4.02 7.54 -1.91
C ASN A 53 -4.15 8.42 -0.67
N ASP A 54 -3.23 9.36 -0.49
CA ASP A 54 -3.38 10.43 0.49
C ASP A 54 -4.29 11.56 -0.04
N GLU A 55 -4.52 12.59 0.78
CA GLU A 55 -5.37 13.73 0.42
C GLU A 55 -4.82 14.57 -0.75
N GLU A 56 -3.50 14.50 -0.98
CA GLU A 56 -2.83 15.19 -2.08
C GLU A 56 -2.82 14.36 -3.39
N GLY A 57 -3.34 13.13 -3.34
CA GLY A 57 -3.36 12.20 -4.47
C GLY A 57 -2.02 11.49 -4.71
N ASN A 58 -1.08 11.56 -3.77
CA ASN A 58 0.07 10.67 -3.77
C ASN A 58 -0.36 9.27 -3.36
N LYS A 59 0.42 8.27 -3.75
CA LYS A 59 0.06 6.87 -3.58
C LYS A 59 1.10 6.11 -2.77
N ILE A 60 0.61 5.34 -1.81
CA ILE A 60 1.38 4.34 -1.07
C ILE A 60 0.94 2.97 -1.54
N ARG A 61 1.90 2.13 -1.92
CA ARG A 61 1.67 0.75 -2.31
C ARG A 61 2.30 -0.17 -1.27
N LEU A 62 1.51 -1.05 -0.69
CA LEU A 62 1.97 -2.13 0.18
C LEU A 62 1.89 -3.45 -0.59
N ILE A 63 3.00 -4.18 -0.59
CA ILE A 63 3.12 -5.52 -1.16
C ILE A 63 3.41 -6.48 -0.02
N PHE A 64 2.57 -7.49 0.15
CA PHE A 64 2.64 -8.39 1.30
C PHE A 64 2.05 -9.77 1.03
N THR A 65 2.34 -10.73 1.93
CA THR A 65 1.60 -12.00 2.00
C THR A 65 0.77 -12.07 3.28
N PRO A 66 -0.51 -12.49 3.23
CA PRO A 66 -1.31 -12.64 4.44
C PRO A 66 -0.75 -13.74 5.35
N GLN A 67 -0.82 -13.56 6.67
CA GLN A 67 -0.53 -14.64 7.64
C GLN A 67 -1.76 -15.03 8.45
N ILE A 68 -2.16 -14.17 9.40
CA ILE A 68 -3.32 -14.42 10.26
C ILE A 68 -4.33 -13.32 9.95
N ILE A 69 -5.49 -13.71 9.42
CA ILE A 69 -6.58 -12.80 9.11
C ILE A 69 -7.56 -12.84 10.28
N LYS A 70 -7.85 -11.66 10.86
CA LYS A 70 -8.87 -11.47 11.91
C LYS A 70 -10.00 -10.63 11.34
N GLU A 71 -11.24 -10.91 11.73
CA GLU A 71 -12.44 -10.24 11.18
C GLU A 71 -12.44 -8.71 11.38
N ASP A 72 -11.75 -8.22 12.42
CA ASP A 72 -11.63 -6.79 12.74
C ASP A 72 -10.50 -6.08 11.98
N GLY A 73 -9.60 -6.81 11.31
CA GLY A 73 -8.49 -6.27 10.50
C GLY A 73 -7.33 -5.71 11.30
N TYR A 74 -7.55 -5.22 12.52
CA TYR A 74 -6.53 -4.56 13.33
C TYR A 74 -5.47 -5.51 13.87
N ASP A 75 -5.87 -6.72 14.28
CA ASP A 75 -4.95 -7.77 14.73
C ASP A 75 -4.56 -8.75 13.61
N THR A 76 -4.92 -8.42 12.36
CA THR A 76 -4.40 -9.13 11.19
C THR A 76 -2.88 -8.95 11.10
N THR A 77 -2.17 -10.06 10.90
CA THR A 77 -0.71 -10.06 10.68
C THR A 77 -0.38 -10.39 9.23
N ILE A 78 0.65 -9.71 8.71
CA ILE A 78 1.13 -9.87 7.34
C ILE A 78 2.65 -9.90 7.26
N ASN A 79 3.16 -10.50 6.19
CA ASN A 79 4.57 -10.38 5.82
C ASN A 79 4.72 -9.25 4.82
N VAL A 80 5.29 -8.13 5.25
CA VAL A 80 5.52 -6.98 4.38
C VAL A 80 6.77 -7.24 3.54
N ILE A 81 6.56 -7.35 2.23
CA ILE A 81 7.62 -7.52 1.23
C ILE A 81 8.17 -6.15 0.83
N GLU A 82 7.28 -5.21 0.51
CA GLU A 82 7.66 -3.89 0.03
C GLU A 82 6.63 -2.82 0.33
N VAL A 83 7.13 -1.61 0.52
CA VAL A 83 6.33 -0.39 0.66
C VAL A 83 6.93 0.66 -0.27
N GLU A 84 6.11 1.14 -1.19
CA GLU A 84 6.52 2.10 -2.21
C GLU A 84 5.69 3.37 -2.11
N TYR A 85 6.33 4.53 -2.26
CA TYR A 85 5.67 5.83 -2.32
C TYR A 85 5.84 6.48 -3.68
N TYR A 86 4.71 6.89 -4.26
CA TYR A 86 4.61 7.57 -5.55
C TYR A 86 3.96 8.93 -5.37
N THR A 87 4.66 9.99 -5.75
CA THR A 87 4.03 11.31 -5.86
C THR A 87 3.02 11.34 -7.01
N ILE A 88 2.01 12.20 -6.93
CA ILE A 88 1.03 12.39 -8.00
C ILE A 88 1.71 12.67 -9.36
N LEU A 89 2.80 13.43 -9.37
CA LEU A 89 3.58 13.74 -10.58
C LEU A 89 4.16 12.46 -11.23
N GLN A 90 4.69 11.54 -10.43
CA GLN A 90 5.22 10.27 -10.92
C GLN A 90 4.13 9.37 -11.48
N ILE A 91 2.95 9.36 -10.84
CA ILE A 91 1.79 8.61 -11.32
C ILE A 91 1.35 9.14 -12.68
N VAL A 92 1.21 10.46 -12.82
CA VAL A 92 0.84 11.11 -14.09
C VAL A 92 1.87 10.80 -15.18
N GLU A 93 3.16 10.83 -14.87
CA GLU A 93 4.22 10.50 -15.84
C GLU A 93 4.14 9.03 -16.31
N GLN A 94 3.87 8.10 -15.40
CA GLN A 94 3.67 6.68 -15.75
C GLN A 94 2.46 6.49 -16.67
N ILE A 95 1.33 7.12 -16.36
CA ILE A 95 0.13 7.06 -17.19
C ILE A 95 0.42 7.61 -18.59
N ARG A 96 1.11 8.76 -18.69
CA ARG A 96 1.51 9.35 -19.98
C ARG A 96 2.36 8.37 -20.79
N LYS A 97 3.38 7.75 -20.18
CA LYS A 97 4.24 6.76 -20.84
C LYS A 97 3.44 5.56 -21.37
N GLN A 98 2.51 5.04 -20.57
CA GLN A 98 1.65 3.92 -20.99
C GLN A 98 0.74 4.31 -22.17
N LEU A 99 0.12 5.49 -22.13
CA LEU A 99 -0.71 5.99 -23.22
C LEU A 99 0.08 6.23 -24.51
N HIS A 100 1.32 6.73 -24.42
CA HIS A 100 2.20 6.88 -25.57
C HIS A 100 2.61 5.53 -26.17
N ALA A 101 2.92 4.53 -25.34
CA ALA A 101 3.25 3.18 -25.80
C ALA A 101 2.06 2.50 -26.50
N GLN A 102 0.84 2.66 -25.98
CA GLN A 102 -0.38 2.11 -26.59
C GLN A 102 -0.75 2.76 -27.93
N LYS A 103 -0.32 4.00 -28.18
CA LYS A 103 -0.53 4.69 -29.47
C LYS A 103 0.46 4.25 -30.56
N GLN A 104 1.55 3.59 -30.18
CA GLN A 104 2.60 3.12 -31.09
C GLN A 104 2.48 1.62 -31.42
N SER A 105 1.62 0.89 -30.72
CA SER A 105 1.21 -0.49 -31.01
C SER A 105 -0.05 -0.53 -31.83
#